data_AF-A0A259LTT5-F1
#
_entry.id   AF-A0A259LTT5-F1
#
_cell.length_a   1.000
_cell.length_b   1.000
_cell.length_c   1.000
_cell.angle_alpha   90.00
_cell.angle_beta   90.00
_cell.angle_gamma   90.00
#
_symmetry.space_group_name_H-M   'P 1'
#
loop_
_entity.id
_entity.type
_entity.pdbx_description
1 polymer ?
#
loop_
_entity_poly.entity_id
_entity_poly.type
_entity_poly.pdbx_seq_one_letter_code
_entity_poly.pdbx_strand_id
1 'polypeptide(L)'
;MLRINDVVIFGEARYRILDVSDIRYTWINIDSDKAFPERVSLAEVEDFILSEALKKIDDPYSHLAAQLPEHGSVAQQIRDKRMAVIEPLIHQPDIYYRSGRGALVQQVVTESGMAKKTIYAYLRQYWQRGCTPNALLPDYDKSGGRGKKRTASGKKLGRPRSIATGTGAIVDTGVERMFRIVLDRHYLTEKNHSLPY
;
A
#
# COMPACT_ATOMS: atom_id res chain seq x y z
N MET A 1 -21.71 19.73 -4.97
CA MET A 1 -21.91 18.27 -5.14
C MET A 1 -20.57 17.57 -5.26
N LEU A 2 -20.38 16.48 -4.52
CA LEU A 2 -19.16 15.66 -4.57
C LEU A 2 -19.20 14.78 -5.83
N ARG A 3 -18.02 14.48 -6.39
CA ARG A 3 -17.86 13.64 -7.58
C ARG A 3 -17.19 12.31 -7.23
N ILE A 4 -17.31 11.33 -8.12
CA ILE A 4 -16.54 10.08 -8.02
C ILE A 4 -15.04 10.44 -7.92
N ASN A 5 -14.33 9.73 -7.05
CA ASN A 5 -12.94 9.93 -6.65
C ASN A 5 -12.63 11.19 -5.84
N ASP A 6 -13.61 12.06 -5.54
CA ASP A 6 -13.39 13.13 -4.56
C ASP A 6 -13.03 12.53 -3.20
N VAL A 7 -12.07 13.17 -2.53
CA VAL A 7 -11.66 12.82 -1.16
C VAL A 7 -12.18 13.89 -0.21
N VAL A 8 -12.79 13.44 0.88
CA VAL A 8 -13.38 14.28 1.91
C VAL A 8 -12.84 13.87 3.27
N ILE A 9 -12.74 14.81 4.19
CA ILE A 9 -12.51 14.54 5.60
C ILE A 9 -13.85 14.65 6.34
N PHE A 10 -14.14 13.67 7.18
CA PHE A 10 -15.32 13.63 8.04
C PHE A 10 -14.90 13.07 9.40
N GLY A 11 -15.00 13.89 10.45
CA GLY A 11 -14.37 13.60 11.73
C GLY A 11 -12.83 13.53 11.60
N GLU A 12 -12.23 12.45 12.11
CA GLU A 12 -10.77 12.23 12.04
C GLU A 12 -10.32 11.36 10.84
N ALA A 13 -11.27 10.90 10.01
CA ALA A 13 -11.00 9.98 8.92
C ALA A 13 -11.25 10.62 7.55
N ARG A 14 -10.48 10.16 6.57
CA ARG A 14 -10.64 10.54 5.17
C ARG A 14 -11.43 9.48 4.43
N TYR A 15 -12.33 9.92 3.56
CA TYR A 15 -13.20 9.08 2.76
C TYR A 15 -13.06 9.44 1.29
N ARG A 16 -13.07 8.43 0.41
CA ARG A 16 -13.17 8.61 -1.04
C ARG A 16 -14.55 8.23 -1.53
N ILE A 17 -15.15 9.08 -2.37
CA ILE A 17 -16.39 8.77 -3.08
C ILE A 17 -16.10 7.74 -4.18
N LEU A 18 -16.77 6.59 -4.11
CA LEU A 18 -16.63 5.50 -5.08
C LEU A 18 -17.74 5.51 -6.12
N ASP A 19 -18.95 5.88 -5.72
CA ASP A 19 -20.13 5.88 -6.57
C ASP A 19 -21.14 6.93 -6.09
N VAL A 20 -21.94 7.46 -7.02
CA VAL A 20 -22.96 8.47 -6.77
C VAL A 20 -24.25 8.05 -7.47
N SER A 21 -25.32 7.96 -6.68
CA SER A 21 -26.68 7.72 -7.16
C SER A 21 -27.56 8.92 -6.82
N ASP A 22 -28.79 8.94 -7.33
CA ASP A 22 -29.74 10.03 -7.11
C ASP A 22 -30.10 10.26 -5.64
N ILE A 23 -29.93 9.24 -4.78
CA ILE A 23 -30.36 9.28 -3.38
C ILE A 23 -29.21 9.07 -2.38
N ARG A 24 -28.04 8.61 -2.83
CA ARG A 24 -26.96 8.12 -1.95
C ARG A 24 -25.59 8.27 -2.58
N TYR A 25 -24.59 8.46 -1.73
CA TYR A 25 -23.19 8.26 -2.04
C TYR A 25 -22.74 6.89 -1.51
N THR A 26 -21.81 6.27 -2.24
CA THR A 26 -20.98 5.18 -1.71
C THR A 26 -19.57 5.73 -1.52
N TRP A 27 -19.02 5.57 -0.32
CA TRP A 27 -17.68 6.03 0.01
C TRP A 27 -16.86 4.96 0.74
N ILE A 28 -15.55 5.14 0.84
CA ILE A 28 -14.67 4.23 1.58
C ILE A 28 -13.67 5.03 2.42
N ASN A 29 -13.46 4.59 3.65
CA ASN A 29 -12.40 5.12 4.51
C ASN A 29 -11.02 4.75 3.91
N ILE A 30 -10.18 5.76 3.62
CA ILE A 30 -8.86 5.56 3.00
C ILE A 30 -7.72 5.37 4.01
N ASP A 31 -8.01 5.52 5.30
CA ASP A 31 -7.06 5.40 6.41
C ASP A 31 -7.10 4.01 7.08
N SER A 32 -8.16 3.23 6.85
CA SER A 32 -8.36 1.91 7.45
C SER A 32 -7.86 0.75 6.59
N ASP A 33 -7.12 -0.18 7.19
CA ASP A 33 -6.59 -1.39 6.53
C ASP A 33 -7.67 -2.45 6.21
N LYS A 34 -8.83 -2.32 6.86
CA LYS A 34 -9.99 -3.24 6.78
C LYS A 34 -11.23 -2.55 6.21
N ALA A 35 -11.08 -1.38 5.60
CA ALA A 35 -12.19 -0.61 5.06
C ALA A 35 -13.01 -1.38 4.03
N PHE A 36 -14.31 -1.12 4.01
CA PHE A 36 -15.18 -1.52 2.91
C PHE A 36 -16.05 -0.33 2.50
N PRO A 37 -16.62 -0.37 1.29
CA PRO A 37 -17.59 0.63 0.87
C PRO A 37 -18.77 0.72 1.86
N GLU A 38 -19.07 1.94 2.25
CA GLU A 38 -20.18 2.35 3.11
C GLU A 38 -21.11 3.28 2.34
N ARG A 39 -22.39 3.32 2.72
CA ARG A 39 -23.40 4.13 2.03
C ARG A 39 -23.90 5.21 2.97
N VAL A 40 -24.00 6.43 2.44
CA VAL A 40 -24.53 7.60 3.13
C VAL A 40 -25.56 8.26 2.22
N SER A 41 -26.67 8.75 2.77
CA SER A 41 -27.69 9.42 1.95
C SER A 41 -27.19 10.75 1.44
N LEU A 42 -27.77 11.21 0.31
CA LEU A 42 -27.44 12.50 -0.26
C LEU A 42 -27.76 13.64 0.72
N ALA A 43 -28.92 13.57 1.39
CA ALA A 43 -29.33 14.54 2.40
C ALA A 43 -28.34 14.63 3.58
N GLU A 44 -27.88 13.49 4.13
CA GLU A 44 -26.87 13.48 5.19
C GLU A 44 -25.56 14.15 4.75
N VAL A 45 -25.10 13.87 3.53
CA VAL A 45 -23.88 14.50 3.00
C VAL A 45 -24.07 16.01 2.83
N GLU A 46 -25.23 16.46 2.36
CA GLU A 46 -25.54 17.88 2.25
C GLU A 46 -25.54 18.57 3.63
N ASP A 47 -26.18 17.95 4.63
CA ASP A 47 -26.17 18.44 6.01
C ASP A 47 -24.75 18.51 6.58
N PHE A 48 -23.91 17.50 6.32
CA PHE A 48 -22.51 17.51 6.77
C PHE A 48 -21.68 18.58 6.07
N ILE A 49 -21.96 18.90 4.81
CA ILE A 49 -21.30 19.99 4.08
C ILE A 49 -21.75 21.34 4.65
N LEU A 50 -23.05 21.54 4.86
CA LEU A 50 -23.62 22.79 5.39
C LEU A 50 -23.17 23.08 6.82
N SER A 51 -23.03 22.04 7.65
CA SER A 51 -22.52 22.14 9.02
C SER A 51 -21.00 22.18 9.12
N GLU A 52 -20.28 22.19 7.98
CA GLU A 52 -18.81 22.09 7.90
C GLU A 52 -18.19 20.83 8.53
N ALA A 53 -18.99 19.83 8.90
CA ALA A 53 -18.50 18.55 9.43
C ALA A 53 -17.77 17.73 8.37
N LEU A 54 -18.10 17.93 7.08
CA LEU A 54 -17.50 17.28 5.94
C LEU A 54 -16.85 18.32 5.02
N LYS A 55 -15.56 18.16 4.75
CA LYS A 55 -14.79 19.07 3.88
C LYS A 55 -14.08 18.31 2.78
N LYS A 56 -14.15 18.81 1.56
CA LYS A 56 -13.35 18.28 0.44
C LYS A 56 -11.87 18.63 0.65
N ILE A 57 -10.99 17.68 0.39
CA ILE A 57 -9.53 17.83 0.49
C ILE A 57 -8.85 17.33 -0.79
N ASP A 58 -7.57 17.65 -0.93
CA ASP A 58 -6.76 17.09 -2.00
C ASP A 58 -6.55 15.58 -1.81
N ASP A 59 -6.59 14.84 -2.93
CA ASP A 59 -6.40 13.40 -2.91
C ASP A 59 -4.93 13.04 -2.61
N PRO A 60 -4.65 12.35 -1.47
CA PRO A 60 -3.28 11.95 -1.12
C PRO A 60 -2.65 10.96 -2.12
N TYR A 61 -3.46 10.31 -2.94
CA TYR A 61 -3.03 9.34 -3.96
C TYR A 61 -3.06 9.90 -5.39
N SER A 62 -3.34 11.18 -5.57
CA SER A 62 -3.38 11.85 -6.89
C SER A 62 -2.12 11.62 -7.74
N HIS A 63 -0.95 11.52 -7.11
CA HIS A 63 0.32 11.25 -7.77
C HIS A 63 0.37 9.92 -8.54
N LEU A 64 -0.45 8.93 -8.17
CA LEU A 64 -0.49 7.62 -8.86
C LEU A 64 -1.05 7.73 -10.28
N ALA A 65 -1.94 8.68 -10.54
CA ALA A 65 -2.50 8.89 -11.87
C ALA A 65 -1.42 9.32 -12.88
N ALA A 66 -0.42 10.07 -12.42
CA ALA A 66 0.70 10.53 -13.24
C ALA A 66 1.87 9.53 -13.29
N GLN A 67 1.84 8.47 -12.50
CA GLN A 67 2.95 7.53 -12.41
C GLN A 67 3.03 6.64 -13.66
N LEU A 68 4.17 6.69 -14.35
CA LEU A 68 4.46 5.83 -15.48
C LEU A 68 5.50 4.78 -15.05
N PRO A 69 5.09 3.56 -14.68
CA PRO A 69 6.06 2.50 -14.41
C PRO A 69 6.84 2.19 -15.68
N GLU A 70 8.15 1.93 -15.53
CA GLU A 70 9.00 1.52 -16.63
C GLU A 70 8.45 0.28 -17.32
N HIS A 71 8.47 0.28 -18.66
CA HIS A 71 7.94 -0.80 -19.45
C HIS A 71 8.68 -2.12 -19.17
N GLY A 72 7.93 -3.19 -18.89
CA GLY A 72 8.47 -4.49 -18.52
C GLY A 72 8.93 -4.62 -17.07
N SER A 73 8.84 -3.55 -16.27
CA SER A 73 9.24 -3.59 -14.86
C SER A 73 8.39 -4.57 -14.03
N VAL A 74 8.96 -5.09 -12.94
CA VAL A 74 8.25 -5.95 -11.98
C VAL A 74 7.02 -5.22 -11.41
N ALA A 75 7.12 -3.91 -11.18
CA ALA A 75 6.02 -3.10 -10.68
C ALA A 75 4.83 -3.08 -11.67
N GLN A 76 5.10 -2.90 -12.96
CA GLN A 76 4.08 -2.96 -14.01
C GLN A 76 3.43 -4.36 -14.06
N GLN A 77 4.23 -5.42 -14.07
CA GLN A 77 3.71 -6.79 -14.11
C GLN A 77 2.81 -7.12 -12.92
N ILE A 78 3.19 -6.67 -11.72
CA ILE A 78 2.38 -6.83 -10.51
C ILE A 78 1.06 -6.05 -10.62
N ARG A 79 1.11 -4.79 -11.07
CA ARG A 79 -0.08 -3.97 -11.29
C ARG A 79 -1.05 -4.67 -12.23
N ASP A 80 -0.57 -5.11 -13.39
CA ASP A 80 -1.39 -5.72 -14.44
C ASP A 80 -1.98 -7.05 -13.98
N LYS A 81 -1.19 -7.88 -13.27
CA LYS A 81 -1.69 -9.12 -12.67
C LYS A 81 -2.78 -8.85 -11.62
N ARG A 82 -2.61 -7.84 -10.78
CA ARG A 82 -3.61 -7.46 -9.77
C ARG A 82 -4.88 -6.95 -10.43
N MET A 83 -4.74 -6.11 -11.46
CA MET A 83 -5.86 -5.56 -12.22
C MET A 83 -6.68 -6.69 -12.84
N ALA A 84 -6.03 -7.61 -13.54
CA ALA A 84 -6.68 -8.76 -14.17
C ALA A 84 -7.52 -9.62 -13.18
N VAL A 85 -7.10 -9.72 -11.92
CA VAL A 85 -7.84 -10.45 -10.87
C VAL A 85 -9.11 -9.71 -10.44
N ILE A 86 -9.08 -8.38 -10.35
CA ILE A 86 -10.22 -7.60 -9.84
C ILE A 86 -11.10 -6.99 -10.93
N GLU A 87 -10.63 -6.93 -12.17
CA GLU A 87 -11.37 -6.45 -13.35
C GLU A 87 -12.80 -6.99 -13.42
N PRO A 88 -13.06 -8.32 -13.30
CA PRO A 88 -14.43 -8.83 -13.39
C PRO A 88 -15.32 -8.40 -12.23
N LEU A 89 -14.74 -7.94 -11.11
CA LEU A 89 -15.45 -7.52 -9.92
C LEU A 89 -15.83 -6.03 -9.97
N ILE A 90 -14.91 -5.18 -10.43
CA ILE A 90 -15.09 -3.72 -10.37
C ILE A 90 -16.15 -3.19 -11.35
N HIS A 91 -16.48 -3.96 -12.38
CA HIS A 91 -17.56 -3.63 -13.33
C HIS A 91 -18.96 -3.99 -12.83
N GLN A 92 -19.06 -4.68 -11.68
CA GLN A 92 -20.33 -5.12 -11.12
C GLN A 92 -20.74 -4.18 -9.98
N PRO A 93 -21.89 -3.46 -10.09
CA PRO A 93 -22.34 -2.55 -9.03
C PRO A 93 -22.46 -3.23 -7.65
N ASP A 94 -22.84 -4.50 -7.65
CA ASP A 94 -22.98 -5.37 -6.47
C ASP A 94 -21.70 -5.50 -5.63
N ILE A 95 -20.53 -5.18 -6.19
CA ILE A 95 -19.26 -5.22 -5.47
C ILE A 95 -19.22 -4.23 -4.30
N TYR A 96 -19.96 -3.13 -4.39
CA TYR A 96 -20.07 -2.15 -3.31
C TYR A 96 -20.99 -2.63 -2.18
N TYR A 97 -21.80 -3.66 -2.38
CA TYR A 97 -22.80 -4.13 -1.43
C TYR A 97 -22.33 -5.38 -0.69
N ARG A 98 -22.44 -5.37 0.65
CA ARG A 98 -22.03 -6.53 1.47
C ARG A 98 -22.71 -7.83 1.05
N SER A 99 -23.98 -7.76 0.66
CA SER A 99 -24.79 -8.91 0.23
C SER A 99 -24.28 -9.54 -1.07
N GLY A 100 -23.98 -8.73 -2.09
CA GLY A 100 -23.52 -9.22 -3.40
C GLY A 100 -22.02 -9.55 -3.44
N ARG A 101 -21.19 -8.67 -2.85
CA ARG A 101 -19.72 -8.76 -2.86
C ARG A 101 -19.17 -10.14 -2.48
N GLY A 102 -19.77 -10.78 -1.48
CA GLY A 102 -19.30 -12.07 -0.97
C GLY A 102 -19.35 -13.18 -2.02
N ALA A 103 -20.41 -13.22 -2.83
CA ALA A 103 -20.61 -14.21 -3.89
C ALA A 103 -19.70 -13.91 -5.09
N LEU A 104 -19.61 -12.65 -5.51
CA LEU A 104 -18.74 -12.22 -6.60
C LEU A 104 -17.27 -12.56 -6.33
N VAL A 105 -16.79 -12.21 -5.14
CA VAL A 105 -15.41 -12.53 -4.76
C VAL A 105 -15.20 -14.05 -4.69
N GLN A 106 -16.22 -14.83 -4.30
CA GLN A 106 -16.09 -16.28 -4.25
C GLN A 106 -15.94 -16.90 -5.64
N GLN A 107 -16.60 -16.36 -6.67
CA GLN A 107 -16.40 -16.80 -8.06
C GLN A 107 -14.94 -16.59 -8.50
N VAL A 108 -14.40 -15.40 -8.27
CA VAL A 108 -13.00 -15.08 -8.59
C VAL A 108 -12.01 -15.91 -7.78
N VAL A 109 -12.32 -16.25 -6.52
CA VAL A 109 -11.49 -17.19 -5.73
C VAL A 109 -11.39 -18.55 -6.43
N THR A 110 -12.51 -19.08 -6.92
CA THR A 110 -12.55 -20.39 -7.61
C THR A 110 -11.79 -20.36 -8.93
N GLU A 111 -11.89 -19.27 -9.70
CA GLU A 111 -11.25 -19.13 -11.01
C GLU A 111 -9.75 -18.85 -10.92
N SER A 112 -9.35 -17.96 -10.01
CA SER A 112 -7.94 -17.51 -9.89
C SER A 112 -7.08 -18.38 -8.96
N GLY A 113 -7.71 -19.19 -8.10
CA GLY A 113 -7.04 -19.93 -7.03
C GLY A 113 -6.46 -19.04 -5.91
N MET A 114 -6.71 -17.73 -5.94
CA MET A 114 -6.20 -16.80 -4.93
C MET A 114 -7.03 -16.85 -3.65
N ALA A 115 -6.35 -16.64 -2.52
CA ALA A 115 -7.03 -16.49 -1.24
C ALA A 115 -7.97 -15.26 -1.24
N LYS A 116 -9.18 -15.44 -0.70
CA LYS A 116 -10.20 -14.37 -0.54
C LYS A 116 -9.64 -13.09 0.09
N LYS A 117 -8.77 -13.23 1.09
CA LYS A 117 -8.10 -12.11 1.77
C LYS A 117 -7.27 -11.26 0.79
N THR A 118 -6.61 -11.88 -0.17
CA THR A 118 -5.77 -11.22 -1.18
C THR A 118 -6.62 -10.42 -2.16
N ILE A 119 -7.71 -10.99 -2.65
CA ILE A 119 -8.65 -10.29 -3.56
C ILE A 119 -9.25 -9.07 -2.86
N TYR A 120 -9.67 -9.21 -1.61
CA TYR A 120 -10.13 -8.05 -0.84
C TYR A 120 -9.06 -7.00 -0.61
N ALA A 121 -7.79 -7.40 -0.43
CA ALA A 121 -6.69 -6.44 -0.34
C ALA A 121 -6.51 -5.65 -1.64
N TYR A 122 -6.62 -6.30 -2.80
CA TYR A 122 -6.55 -5.62 -4.11
C TYR A 122 -7.73 -4.68 -4.33
N LEU A 123 -8.96 -5.11 -4.02
CA LEU A 123 -10.14 -4.24 -4.12
C LEU A 123 -10.03 -3.01 -3.22
N ARG A 124 -9.63 -3.20 -1.95
CA ARG A 124 -9.40 -2.07 -1.02
C ARG A 124 -8.33 -1.12 -1.56
N GLN A 125 -7.19 -1.67 -2.00
CA GLN A 125 -6.10 -0.88 -2.57
C GLN A 125 -6.59 -0.07 -3.79
N TYR A 126 -7.37 -0.69 -4.67
CA TYR A 126 -7.95 -0.04 -5.85
C TYR A 126 -8.88 1.12 -5.45
N TRP A 127 -9.85 0.84 -4.58
CA TRP A 127 -10.84 1.83 -4.14
C TRP A 127 -10.22 3.00 -3.37
N GLN A 128 -9.32 2.73 -2.42
CA GLN A 128 -8.75 3.79 -1.58
C GLN A 128 -7.85 4.76 -2.38
N ARG A 129 -7.27 4.29 -3.48
CA ARG A 129 -6.23 5.01 -4.24
C ARG A 129 -6.70 5.52 -5.62
N GLY A 130 -8.01 5.69 -5.78
CA GLY A 130 -8.58 6.46 -6.89
C GLY A 130 -9.04 5.64 -8.08
N CYS A 131 -9.24 4.33 -7.90
CA CYS A 131 -9.90 3.49 -8.90
C CYS A 131 -9.25 3.58 -10.30
N THR A 132 -7.93 3.65 -10.35
CA THR A 132 -7.15 3.59 -11.59
C THR A 132 -6.28 2.33 -11.59
N PRO A 133 -5.81 1.83 -12.74
CA PRO A 133 -4.87 0.71 -12.76
C PRO A 133 -3.65 0.94 -11.85
N ASN A 134 -3.12 2.17 -11.83
CA ASN A 134 -1.96 2.54 -11.02
C ASN A 134 -2.22 2.54 -9.51
N ALA A 135 -3.49 2.53 -9.07
CA ALA A 135 -3.83 2.28 -7.67
C ALA A 135 -3.20 0.97 -7.14
N LEU A 136 -3.06 -0.02 -8.02
CA LEU A 136 -2.56 -1.36 -7.70
C LEU A 136 -1.03 -1.49 -7.74
N LEU A 137 -0.30 -0.41 -8.03
CA LEU A 137 1.15 -0.41 -7.95
C LEU A 137 1.64 -0.78 -6.53
N PRO A 138 2.77 -1.50 -6.41
CA PRO A 138 3.37 -1.81 -5.12
C PRO A 138 4.00 -0.56 -4.47
N ASP A 139 3.85 -0.43 -3.15
CA ASP A 139 4.47 0.63 -2.34
C ASP A 139 5.96 0.32 -2.05
N TYR A 140 6.77 0.20 -3.10
CA TYR A 140 8.21 -0.05 -2.95
C TYR A 140 8.94 1.12 -2.28
N ASP A 141 8.42 2.34 -2.43
CA ASP A 141 8.86 3.53 -1.72
C ASP A 141 8.77 3.39 -0.19
N LYS A 142 7.75 2.65 0.30
CA LYS A 142 7.56 2.35 1.74
C LYS A 142 8.29 1.08 2.20
N SER A 143 9.02 0.43 1.30
CA SER A 143 9.64 -0.87 1.54
C SER A 143 11.15 -0.76 1.84
N GLY A 144 11.77 -1.87 2.28
CA GLY A 144 13.23 -1.99 2.44
C GLY A 144 13.81 -1.42 3.74
N GLY A 145 13.14 -0.46 4.38
CA GLY A 145 13.63 0.19 5.60
C GLY A 145 14.82 1.11 5.33
N ARG A 146 14.85 1.77 4.17
CA ARG A 146 15.91 2.73 3.80
C ARG A 146 16.07 3.77 4.91
N GLY A 147 17.29 3.97 5.38
CA GLY A 147 17.61 4.89 6.47
C GLY A 147 17.29 4.37 7.89
N LYS A 148 16.57 3.26 8.04
CA LYS A 148 16.32 2.65 9.35
C LYS A 148 17.45 1.67 9.69
N LYS A 149 18.06 1.85 10.87
CA LYS A 149 19.06 0.91 11.38
C LYS A 149 18.40 -0.44 11.65
N ARG A 150 19.00 -1.53 11.16
CA ARG A 150 18.57 -2.89 11.47
C ARG A 150 19.37 -3.39 12.66
N THR A 151 18.71 -3.59 13.79
CA THR A 151 19.34 -4.14 14.98
C THR A 151 19.13 -5.65 15.02
N ALA A 152 20.19 -6.42 15.24
CA ALA A 152 20.09 -7.87 15.36
C ALA A 152 19.57 -8.24 16.76
N SER A 153 18.37 -8.82 16.85
CA SER A 153 17.79 -9.30 18.12
C SER A 153 17.92 -10.81 18.23
N GLY A 154 19.05 -11.29 18.75
CA GLY A 154 19.29 -12.72 19.01
C GLY A 154 19.54 -13.60 17.79
N LYS A 155 19.41 -13.07 16.56
CA LYS A 155 19.71 -13.78 15.31
C LYS A 155 20.50 -12.89 14.36
N LYS A 156 21.48 -13.48 13.67
CA LYS A 156 22.27 -12.80 12.64
C LYS A 156 21.38 -12.26 11.52
N LEU A 157 21.64 -11.02 11.14
CA LEU A 157 21.01 -10.35 10.00
C LEU A 157 21.55 -10.90 8.66
N GLY A 158 20.70 -10.90 7.63
CA GLY A 158 21.03 -11.36 6.28
C GLY A 158 20.70 -12.82 6.02
N ARG A 159 21.06 -13.30 4.82
CA ARG A 159 20.79 -14.69 4.40
C ARG A 159 21.57 -15.67 5.28
N PRO A 160 20.96 -16.80 5.72
CA PRO A 160 21.70 -17.89 6.35
C PRO A 160 22.84 -18.38 5.45
N ARG A 161 23.93 -18.87 6.06
CA ARG A 161 25.02 -19.48 5.30
C ARG A 161 24.48 -20.71 4.56
N SER A 162 24.84 -20.84 3.28
CA SER A 162 24.48 -21.99 2.45
C SER A 162 25.68 -22.77 1.91
N ILE A 163 26.89 -22.20 1.95
CA ILE A 163 28.10 -22.79 1.35
C ILE A 163 28.98 -23.45 2.42
N ALA A 164 29.34 -22.69 3.46
CA ALA A 164 30.22 -23.16 4.52
C ALA A 164 29.45 -23.39 5.83
N THR A 165 29.87 -24.42 6.56
CA THR A 165 29.33 -24.78 7.87
C THR A 165 29.62 -23.69 8.91
N GLY A 166 28.70 -23.50 9.87
CA GLY A 166 28.90 -22.65 11.06
C GLY A 166 27.91 -21.49 11.23
N THR A 167 27.80 -21.01 12.47
CA THR A 167 26.91 -19.90 12.90
C THR A 167 27.59 -18.56 12.69
N GLY A 168 26.94 -17.66 11.94
CA GLY A 168 27.53 -16.34 11.71
C GLY A 168 27.45 -15.45 12.95
N ALA A 169 28.44 -14.58 13.14
CA ALA A 169 28.46 -13.63 14.25
C ALA A 169 27.30 -12.61 14.14
N ILE A 170 26.74 -12.27 15.30
CA ILE A 170 25.80 -11.17 15.44
C ILE A 170 26.61 -9.88 15.50
N VAL A 171 26.27 -8.91 14.65
CA VAL A 171 26.86 -7.58 14.69
C VAL A 171 25.95 -6.70 15.54
N ASP A 172 26.31 -6.53 16.80
CA ASP A 172 25.62 -5.64 17.73
C ASP A 172 26.30 -4.27 17.81
N THR A 173 25.77 -3.38 18.65
CA THR A 173 26.32 -2.02 18.83
C THR A 173 27.77 -2.00 19.35
N GLY A 174 28.20 -3.03 20.09
CA GLY A 174 29.58 -3.14 20.57
C GLY A 174 30.53 -3.50 19.44
N VAL A 175 30.17 -4.51 18.65
CA VAL A 175 30.93 -4.93 17.46
C VAL A 175 30.98 -3.80 16.42
N GLU A 176 29.89 -3.08 16.19
CA GLU A 176 29.88 -1.90 15.32
C GLU A 176 30.87 -0.82 15.78
N ARG A 177 30.96 -0.59 17.11
CA ARG A 177 31.91 0.37 17.66
C ARG A 177 33.35 -0.07 17.41
N MET A 178 33.64 -1.36 17.55
CA MET A 178 34.96 -1.90 17.20
C MET A 178 35.28 -1.68 15.72
N PHE A 179 34.34 -1.96 14.80
CA PHE A 179 34.55 -1.68 13.38
C PHE A 179 34.80 -0.20 13.12
N ARG A 180 34.04 0.70 13.75
CA ARG A 180 34.24 2.14 13.62
C ARG A 180 35.64 2.56 14.06
N ILE A 181 36.10 2.10 15.23
CA ILE A 181 37.46 2.41 15.73
C ILE A 181 38.53 1.98 14.73
N VAL A 182 38.41 0.78 14.16
CA VAL A 182 39.38 0.27 13.19
C VAL A 182 39.34 1.06 11.88
N LEU A 183 38.13 1.34 11.37
CA LEU A 183 37.95 2.12 10.15
C LEU A 183 38.52 3.53 10.30
N ASP A 184 38.18 4.23 11.38
CA ASP A 184 38.65 5.61 11.63
C ASP A 184 40.17 5.66 11.81
N ARG A 185 40.76 4.68 12.48
CA ARG A 185 42.19 4.65 12.75
C ARG A 185 43.05 4.32 11.54
N HIS A 186 42.56 3.47 10.63
CA HIS A 186 43.41 2.86 9.61
C HIS A 186 42.97 3.13 8.16
N TYR A 187 41.69 3.40 7.92
CA TYR A 187 41.13 3.45 6.57
C TYR A 187 40.51 4.80 6.21
N LEU A 188 39.82 5.46 7.14
CA LEU A 188 39.21 6.79 6.95
C LEU A 188 40.17 7.91 7.37
N THR A 189 41.45 7.77 6.99
CA THR A 189 42.49 8.78 7.22
C THR A 189 42.75 9.57 5.93
N GLU A 190 43.28 10.80 6.04
CA GLU A 190 43.60 11.64 4.87
C GLU A 190 44.54 10.95 3.86
N LYS A 191 45.37 10.04 4.36
CA LYS A 191 46.11 9.08 3.54
C LYS A 191 45.15 7.96 3.13
N ASN A 192 44.63 8.04 1.90
CA ASN A 192 43.74 7.05 1.32
C ASN A 192 44.42 5.67 1.26
N HIS A 193 44.07 4.76 2.18
CA HIS A 193 44.49 3.37 2.14
C HIS A 193 43.43 2.50 1.46
N SER A 194 43.81 1.72 0.45
CA SER A 194 42.92 0.76 -0.22
C SER A 194 42.88 -0.58 0.49
N LEU A 195 41.71 -1.22 0.52
CA LEU A 195 41.59 -2.63 0.93
C LEU A 195 42.07 -3.53 -0.22
N PRO A 196 43.06 -4.43 0.01
CA PRO A 196 43.39 -5.46 -0.97
C PRO A 196 42.22 -6.44 -1.10
N TYR A 197 41.88 -6.78 -2.34
CA TYR A 197 40.76 -7.65 -2.70
C TYR A 197 41.18 -9.11 -2.80
#